data_AF-A0A6N6LF76-F1
#
_entry.id   AF-A0A6N6LF76-F1
#
_cell.length_a   1.000
_cell.length_b   1.000
_cell.length_c   1.000
_cell.angle_alpha   90.00
_cell.angle_beta   90.00
_cell.angle_gamma   90.00
#
_symmetry.space_group_name_H-M   'P 1'
#
loop_
_entity.id
_entity.type
_entity.pdbx_description
1 polymer ?
#
loop_
_entity_poly.entity_id
_entity_poly.type
_entity_poly.pdbx_seq_one_letter_code
_entity_poly.pdbx_strand_id
1 'polypeptide(L)'
;MTQSNARLLVHFEFDLEAPEALAGLDLPGLQQKLVEALGATVFNGMPTVTTKQLAKADVRVLAHRYRVEAEATSAQAIDPGLLAALAPHLTDEEVRQVCQRAAAKAPAAPEALRAYLRRQALALVNGYRLVPCQVRAKASGGADAVLEAKLNLTNGGVLVNEGHRKTRLKADQAHVDILLGEPVVRLTAGLSGHTLSGPVLAVDVTALSPHRDMLQAMWARQSVSG
;
A
#
# COMPACT_ATOMS: atom_id res chain seq x y z
N MET A 1 50.87 35.06 3.16
CA MET A 1 49.45 34.70 3.34
C MET A 1 49.37 33.21 3.59
N THR A 2 48.83 32.78 4.73
CA THR A 2 48.63 31.37 5.06
C THR A 2 47.48 30.82 4.24
N GLN A 3 47.77 29.97 3.26
CA GLN A 3 46.73 29.19 2.57
C GLN A 3 46.12 28.21 3.58
N SER A 4 44.83 28.41 3.88
CA SER A 4 44.05 27.49 4.70
C SER A 4 43.42 26.43 3.79
N ASN A 5 43.73 25.16 4.04
CA ASN A 5 43.11 24.06 3.34
C ASN A 5 41.83 23.65 4.08
N ALA A 6 40.74 23.50 3.35
CA ALA A 6 39.47 22.98 3.86
C ALA A 6 39.10 21.67 3.17
N ARG A 7 38.42 20.78 3.89
CA ARG A 7 37.87 19.53 3.35
C ARG A 7 36.36 19.64 3.24
N LEU A 8 35.84 19.46 2.02
CA LEU A 8 34.41 19.41 1.72
C LEU A 8 34.00 17.96 1.41
N LEU A 9 32.92 17.49 2.03
CA LEU A 9 32.28 16.21 1.73
C LEU A 9 30.82 16.46 1.36
N VAL A 10 30.38 15.93 0.23
CA VAL A 10 28.99 16.01 -0.26
C VAL A 10 28.53 14.59 -0.53
N HIS A 11 27.39 14.18 0.06
CA HIS A 11 26.86 12.83 -0.04
C HIS A 11 25.58 12.81 -0.89
N PHE A 12 25.48 11.83 -1.79
CA PHE A 12 24.30 11.56 -2.58
C PHE A 12 23.89 10.10 -2.33
N GLU A 13 22.61 9.89 -2.04
CA GLU A 13 22.03 8.57 -1.81
C GLU A 13 20.96 8.30 -2.86
N PHE A 14 20.95 7.09 -3.40
CA PHE A 14 20.06 6.69 -4.48
C PHE A 14 19.33 5.40 -4.10
N ASP A 15 18.00 5.45 -4.01
CA ASP A 15 17.13 4.27 -3.98
C ASP A 15 17.00 3.75 -5.42
N LEU A 16 17.56 2.59 -5.72
CA LEU A 16 17.58 2.02 -7.07
C LEU A 16 16.66 0.80 -7.18
N GLU A 17 15.86 0.74 -8.23
CA GLU A 17 15.21 -0.51 -8.65
C GLU A 17 16.20 -1.28 -9.54
N ALA A 18 16.69 -2.43 -9.04
CA ALA A 18 17.67 -3.24 -9.74
C ALA A 18 16.97 -4.31 -10.61
N PRO A 19 17.35 -4.46 -11.90
CA PRO A 19 16.86 -5.56 -12.73
C PRO A 19 17.33 -6.92 -12.19
N GLU A 20 16.62 -8.01 -12.53
CA GLU A 20 16.92 -9.38 -12.06
C GLU A 20 18.38 -9.78 -12.27
N ALA A 21 18.99 -9.33 -13.38
CA ALA A 21 20.41 -9.58 -13.68
C ALA A 21 21.40 -9.02 -12.64
N LEU A 22 21.00 -7.98 -11.89
CA LEU A 22 21.76 -7.42 -10.78
C LEU A 22 21.32 -7.98 -9.42
N ALA A 23 20.07 -8.43 -9.29
CA ALA A 23 19.50 -8.93 -8.04
C ALA A 23 20.16 -10.23 -7.52
N GLY A 24 20.75 -11.03 -8.42
CA GLY A 24 21.45 -12.26 -8.07
C GLY A 24 22.95 -12.10 -7.78
N LEU A 25 23.50 -10.88 -7.87
CA LEU A 25 24.92 -10.64 -7.66
C LEU A 25 25.25 -10.53 -6.16
N ASP A 26 26.44 -10.98 -5.80
CA ASP A 26 27.01 -10.64 -4.50
C ASP A 26 27.38 -9.15 -4.43
N LEU A 27 27.58 -8.63 -3.22
CA LEU A 27 27.89 -7.20 -3.01
C LEU A 27 29.05 -6.69 -3.88
N PRO A 28 30.19 -7.41 -3.99
CA PRO A 28 31.27 -7.00 -4.89
C PRO A 28 30.85 -6.93 -6.36
N GLY A 29 30.12 -7.94 -6.85
CA GLY A 29 29.63 -7.98 -8.23
C GLY A 29 28.63 -6.87 -8.52
N LEU A 30 27.70 -6.61 -7.60
CA LEU A 30 26.73 -5.51 -7.70
C LEU A 30 27.45 -4.16 -7.75
N GLN A 31 28.39 -3.92 -6.84
CA GLN A 31 29.18 -2.69 -6.81
C GLN A 31 29.94 -2.48 -8.12
N GLN A 32 30.60 -3.52 -8.63
CA GLN A 32 31.32 -3.44 -9.90
C GLN A 32 30.38 -3.07 -11.06
N LYS A 33 29.21 -3.70 -11.15
CA LYS A 33 28.24 -3.43 -12.22
C LYS A 33 27.66 -2.02 -12.15
N LEU A 34 27.40 -1.51 -10.96
CA LEU A 34 26.96 -0.13 -10.77
C LEU A 34 28.05 0.87 -11.15
N VAL A 35 29.33 0.59 -10.83
CA VAL A 35 30.47 1.40 -11.28
C VAL A 35 30.58 1.42 -12.80
N GLU A 36 30.47 0.26 -13.45
CA GLU A 36 30.48 0.15 -14.91
C GLU A 36 29.32 0.94 -15.55
N ALA A 37 28.11 0.84 -14.98
CA ALA A 37 26.91 1.51 -15.49
C ALA A 37 26.97 3.04 -15.35
N LEU A 38 27.47 3.56 -14.21
CA LEU A 38 27.67 5.00 -14.01
C LEU A 38 28.77 5.55 -14.93
N GLY A 39 29.82 4.76 -15.14
CA GLY A 39 30.88 5.00 -16.13
C GLY A 39 31.68 6.29 -15.91
N ALA A 40 32.57 6.57 -16.86
CA ALA A 40 33.47 7.72 -16.81
C ALA A 40 32.72 9.06 -16.77
N THR A 41 31.51 9.13 -17.33
CA THR A 41 30.71 10.37 -17.38
C THR A 41 30.39 10.88 -15.98
N VAL A 42 29.99 10.00 -15.05
CA VAL A 42 29.66 10.42 -13.68
C VAL A 42 30.94 10.69 -12.89
N PHE A 43 31.91 9.77 -12.93
CA PHE A 43 33.13 9.88 -12.12
C PHE A 43 34.06 11.01 -12.55
N ASN A 44 34.10 11.37 -13.84
CA ASN A 44 34.88 12.50 -14.33
C ASN A 44 34.03 13.79 -14.39
N GLY A 45 32.72 13.68 -14.60
CA GLY A 45 31.83 14.83 -14.69
C GLY A 45 31.65 15.55 -13.36
N MET A 46 31.47 14.81 -12.26
CA MET A 46 31.27 15.42 -10.95
C MET A 46 32.46 16.29 -10.49
N PRO A 47 33.72 15.82 -10.52
CA PRO A 47 34.88 16.66 -10.21
C PRO A 47 34.97 17.91 -11.11
N THR A 48 34.63 17.77 -12.39
CA THR A 48 34.65 18.87 -13.36
C THR A 48 33.65 19.97 -12.97
N VAL A 49 32.40 19.59 -12.67
CA VAL A 49 31.35 20.54 -12.27
C VAL A 49 31.70 21.18 -10.92
N THR A 50 32.11 20.40 -9.92
CA THR A 50 32.50 20.91 -8.60
C THR A 50 33.65 21.90 -8.69
N THR A 51 34.69 21.59 -9.46
CA THR A 51 35.83 22.50 -9.69
C THR A 51 35.37 23.80 -10.34
N LYS A 52 34.52 23.72 -11.36
CA LYS A 52 34.01 24.91 -12.06
C LYS A 52 33.16 25.81 -11.15
N GLN A 53 32.37 25.23 -10.25
CA GLN A 53 31.54 26.03 -9.32
C GLN A 53 32.39 26.63 -8.20
N LEU A 54 33.31 25.87 -7.61
CA LEU A 54 34.17 26.34 -6.53
C LEU A 54 35.17 27.42 -7.01
N ALA A 55 35.63 27.33 -8.25
CA ALA A 55 36.50 28.36 -8.84
C ALA A 55 35.85 29.75 -8.92
N LYS A 56 34.51 29.82 -8.97
CA LYS A 56 33.79 31.13 -8.92
C LYS A 56 33.95 31.85 -7.58
N ALA A 57 34.37 31.13 -6.54
CA ALA A 57 34.65 31.65 -5.21
C ALA A 57 36.15 31.60 -4.89
N ASP A 58 37.02 31.53 -5.91
CA ASP A 58 38.47 31.38 -5.79
C ASP A 58 38.94 30.15 -4.98
N VAL A 59 38.09 29.13 -4.86
CA VAL A 59 38.42 27.86 -4.21
C VAL A 59 38.97 26.89 -5.25
N ARG A 60 40.23 26.51 -5.08
CA ARG A 60 40.90 25.51 -5.93
C ARG A 60 40.74 24.12 -5.35
N VAL A 61 40.25 23.19 -6.18
CA VAL A 61 40.28 21.75 -5.85
C VAL A 61 41.70 21.22 -6.08
N LEU A 62 42.31 20.68 -5.02
CA LEU A 62 43.69 20.17 -5.06
C LEU A 62 43.76 18.66 -5.33
N ALA A 63 42.76 17.93 -4.88
CA ALA A 63 42.60 16.49 -5.11
C ALA A 63 41.11 16.13 -5.00
N HIS A 64 40.72 15.05 -5.65
CA HIS A 64 39.41 14.44 -5.44
C HIS A 64 39.60 12.93 -5.25
N ARG A 65 38.70 12.33 -4.49
CA ARG A 65 38.60 10.89 -4.28
C ARG A 65 37.13 10.55 -4.29
N TYR A 66 36.76 9.42 -4.89
CA TYR A 66 35.40 8.89 -4.78
C TYR A 66 35.48 7.51 -4.14
N ARG A 67 34.40 7.16 -3.44
CA ARG A 67 34.13 5.82 -2.94
C ARG A 67 32.74 5.46 -3.44
N VAL A 68 32.60 4.28 -4.00
CA VAL A 68 31.30 3.70 -4.30
C VAL A 68 31.05 2.66 -3.23
N GLU A 69 29.88 2.72 -2.62
CA GLU A 69 29.36 1.72 -1.71
C GLU A 69 28.04 1.26 -2.32
N ALA A 70 27.85 -0.05 -2.37
CA ALA A 70 26.59 -0.65 -2.78
C ALA A 70 26.17 -1.59 -1.68
N GLU A 71 24.93 -1.44 -1.23
CA GLU A 71 24.30 -2.38 -0.31
C GLU A 71 23.17 -3.05 -1.06
N ALA A 72 23.23 -4.37 -1.16
CA ALA A 72 22.07 -5.17 -1.49
C ALA A 72 21.15 -5.11 -0.29
N THR A 73 20.23 -4.15 -0.30
CA THR A 73 19.06 -4.20 0.57
C THR A 73 18.21 -5.34 0.03
N SER A 74 18.49 -6.57 0.48
CA SER A 74 17.59 -7.69 0.23
C SER A 74 16.31 -7.35 0.98
N ALA A 75 15.44 -6.64 0.28
CA ALA A 75 14.14 -6.27 0.72
C ALA A 75 13.45 -7.56 1.17
N GLN A 76 13.06 -7.63 2.45
CA GLN A 76 12.38 -8.82 2.95
C GLN A 76 11.21 -9.10 2.01
N ALA A 77 11.22 -10.28 1.38
CA ALA A 77 10.16 -10.66 0.47
C ALA A 77 8.83 -10.59 1.23
N ILE A 78 7.95 -9.67 0.84
CA ILE A 78 6.63 -9.53 1.44
C ILE A 78 5.79 -10.68 0.89
N ASP A 79 5.28 -11.52 1.78
CA ASP A 79 4.33 -12.55 1.45
C ASP A 79 3.08 -11.93 0.78
N PRO A 80 2.80 -12.22 -0.50
CA PRO A 80 1.61 -11.73 -1.18
C PRO A 80 0.31 -12.20 -0.52
N GLY A 81 0.30 -13.38 0.10
CA GLY A 81 -0.85 -13.92 0.82
C GLY A 81 -1.21 -13.07 2.04
N LEU A 82 -0.19 -12.63 2.80
CA LEU A 82 -0.36 -11.69 3.90
C LEU A 82 -0.98 -10.37 3.42
N LEU A 83 -0.46 -9.79 2.34
CA LEU A 83 -1.00 -8.54 1.80
C LEU A 83 -2.44 -8.70 1.30
N ALA A 84 -2.73 -9.78 0.57
CA ALA A 84 -4.07 -10.09 0.09
C ALA A 84 -5.07 -10.25 1.25
N ALA A 85 -4.64 -10.80 2.38
CA ALA A 85 -5.48 -10.91 3.57
C ALA A 85 -5.73 -9.57 4.27
N LEU A 86 -4.72 -8.69 4.33
CA LEU A 86 -4.85 -7.34 4.91
C LEU A 86 -5.61 -6.37 3.99
N ALA A 87 -5.58 -6.63 2.68
CA ALA A 87 -6.11 -5.77 1.65
C ALA A 87 -6.89 -6.56 0.60
N PRO A 88 -8.03 -7.19 0.98
CA PRO A 88 -8.79 -8.08 0.09
C PRO A 88 -9.38 -7.35 -1.13
N HIS A 89 -9.53 -6.03 -1.03
CA HIS A 89 -9.91 -5.17 -2.14
C HIS A 89 -8.90 -5.11 -3.30
N LEU A 90 -7.61 -5.36 -3.08
CA LEU A 90 -6.58 -5.29 -4.12
C LEU A 90 -6.62 -6.50 -5.05
N THR A 91 -6.56 -6.29 -6.36
CA THR A 91 -6.39 -7.37 -7.35
C THR A 91 -5.02 -8.02 -7.22
N ASP A 92 -4.81 -9.18 -7.87
CA ASP A 92 -3.51 -9.88 -7.82
C ASP A 92 -2.36 -9.04 -8.41
N GLU A 93 -2.63 -8.25 -9.44
CA GLU A 93 -1.66 -7.31 -10.01
C GLU A 93 -1.28 -6.23 -8.99
N GLU A 94 -2.28 -5.65 -8.32
CA GLU A 94 -2.05 -4.59 -7.33
C GLU A 94 -1.33 -5.12 -6.10
N VAL A 95 -1.63 -6.36 -5.68
CA VAL A 95 -0.87 -7.05 -4.62
C VAL A 95 0.60 -7.18 -5.02
N ARG A 96 0.89 -7.65 -6.25
CA ARG A 96 2.28 -7.72 -6.74
C ARG A 96 2.97 -6.35 -6.74
N GLN A 97 2.28 -5.33 -7.24
CA GLN A 97 2.84 -3.97 -7.30
C GLN A 97 3.15 -3.40 -5.91
N VAL A 98 2.26 -3.59 -4.94
CA VAL A 98 2.51 -3.14 -3.56
C VAL A 98 3.65 -3.94 -2.94
N CYS A 99 3.68 -5.27 -3.09
CA CYS A 99 4.77 -6.09 -2.57
C CYS A 99 6.14 -5.60 -3.09
N GLN A 100 6.27 -5.34 -4.38
CA GLN A 100 7.52 -4.84 -4.97
C GLN A 100 7.93 -3.48 -4.40
N ARG A 101 7.01 -2.52 -4.35
CA ARG A 101 7.29 -1.14 -3.88
C ARG A 101 7.56 -1.06 -2.38
N ALA A 102 6.89 -1.91 -1.60
CA ALA A 102 6.92 -1.87 -0.15
C ALA A 102 8.12 -2.62 0.45
N ALA A 103 8.72 -3.56 -0.30
CA ALA A 103 9.72 -4.47 0.25
C ALA A 103 10.95 -3.73 0.79
N ALA A 104 11.42 -2.67 0.11
CA ALA A 104 12.63 -1.94 0.49
C ALA A 104 12.52 -1.19 1.83
N LYS A 105 11.30 -0.87 2.27
CA LYS A 105 11.03 -0.06 3.47
C LYS A 105 10.14 -0.81 4.48
N ALA A 106 10.02 -2.12 4.31
CA ALA A 106 9.22 -2.98 5.16
C ALA A 106 9.81 -3.07 6.58
N PRO A 107 9.05 -2.71 7.64
CA PRO A 107 9.50 -2.92 9.01
C PRO A 107 9.63 -4.41 9.34
N ALA A 108 10.64 -4.78 10.13
CA ALA A 108 10.83 -6.18 10.56
C ALA A 108 9.79 -6.68 11.57
N ALA A 109 9.23 -5.78 12.40
CA ALA A 109 8.25 -6.15 13.43
C ALA A 109 6.89 -6.51 12.79
N PRO A 110 6.28 -7.67 13.11
CA PRO A 110 5.07 -8.17 12.42
C PRO A 110 3.88 -7.21 12.43
N GLU A 111 3.57 -6.58 13.56
CA GLU A 111 2.46 -5.64 13.70
C GLU A 111 2.72 -4.34 12.91
N ALA A 112 3.96 -3.86 12.97
CA ALA A 112 4.39 -2.69 12.21
C ALA A 112 4.35 -2.97 10.70
N LEU A 113 4.75 -4.17 10.28
CA LEU A 113 4.66 -4.63 8.91
C LEU A 113 3.21 -4.67 8.43
N ARG A 114 2.30 -5.29 9.19
CA ARG A 114 0.87 -5.32 8.86
C ARG A 114 0.28 -3.93 8.67
N ALA A 115 0.53 -3.02 9.60
CA ALA A 115 0.06 -1.64 9.51
C ALA A 115 0.68 -0.89 8.33
N TYR A 116 1.97 -1.11 8.06
CA TYR A 116 2.68 -0.54 6.92
C TYR A 116 2.11 -1.02 5.58
N LEU A 117 1.97 -2.33 5.39
CA LEU A 117 1.39 -2.93 4.18
C LEU A 117 -0.04 -2.44 3.93
N ARG A 118 -0.85 -2.34 4.99
CA ARG A 118 -2.20 -1.79 4.88
C ARG A 118 -2.20 -0.34 4.40
N ARG A 119 -1.28 0.51 4.88
CA ARG A 119 -1.13 1.88 4.39
C ARG A 119 -0.69 1.92 2.93
N GLN A 120 0.25 1.07 2.52
CA GLN A 120 0.71 0.99 1.13
C GLN A 120 -0.42 0.56 0.19
N ALA A 121 -1.24 -0.41 0.61
CA ALA A 121 -2.43 -0.83 -0.14
C ALA A 121 -3.40 0.34 -0.37
N LEU A 122 -3.72 1.09 0.69
CA LEU A 122 -4.63 2.24 0.60
C LEU A 122 -4.02 3.41 -0.19
N ALA A 123 -2.69 3.57 -0.18
CA ALA A 123 -2.00 4.56 -0.99
C ALA A 123 -2.06 4.23 -2.48
N LEU A 124 -2.04 2.94 -2.84
CA LEU A 124 -2.22 2.51 -4.23
C LEU A 124 -3.69 2.61 -4.67
N VAL A 125 -4.62 2.11 -3.85
CA VAL A 125 -6.05 2.09 -4.13
C VAL A 125 -6.83 2.60 -2.93
N ASN A 126 -7.23 3.87 -2.99
CA ASN A 126 -8.14 4.46 -2.00
C ASN A 126 -9.60 4.56 -2.49
N GLY A 127 -9.87 4.12 -3.72
CA GLY A 127 -11.21 4.14 -4.30
C GLY A 127 -12.16 3.18 -3.58
N TYR A 128 -13.46 3.51 -3.62
CA TYR A 128 -14.50 2.61 -3.11
C TYR A 128 -14.71 1.45 -4.07
N ARG A 129 -14.39 0.24 -3.61
CA ARG A 129 -14.72 -1.01 -4.31
C ARG A 129 -15.97 -1.59 -3.68
N LEU A 130 -17.11 -1.30 -4.30
CA LEU A 130 -18.42 -1.63 -3.78
C LEU A 130 -18.94 -2.93 -4.38
N VAL A 131 -19.55 -3.78 -3.54
CA VAL A 131 -20.29 -4.96 -3.97
C VAL A 131 -21.69 -4.97 -3.37
N PRO A 132 -22.73 -5.41 -4.11
CA PRO A 132 -24.09 -5.48 -3.58
C PRO A 132 -24.14 -6.50 -2.44
N CYS A 133 -24.88 -6.15 -1.40
CA CYS A 133 -25.16 -7.03 -0.27
C CYS A 133 -26.57 -6.77 0.29
N GLN A 134 -27.03 -7.69 1.13
CA GLN A 134 -28.23 -7.48 1.94
C GLN A 134 -27.88 -7.42 3.42
N VAL A 135 -28.49 -6.47 4.13
CA VAL A 135 -28.40 -6.35 5.58
C VAL A 135 -29.60 -7.03 6.19
N ARG A 136 -29.40 -8.01 7.06
CA ARG A 136 -30.44 -8.63 7.89
C ARG A 136 -30.24 -8.27 9.35
N ALA A 137 -31.25 -7.62 9.92
CA ALA A 137 -31.20 -7.08 11.28
C ALA A 137 -32.60 -6.99 11.88
N LYS A 138 -32.66 -6.71 13.17
CA LYS A 138 -33.90 -6.25 13.82
C LYS A 138 -34.04 -4.73 13.67
N ALA A 139 -35.22 -4.27 13.28
CA ALA A 139 -35.60 -2.86 13.36
C ALA A 139 -35.81 -2.44 14.82
N SER A 140 -35.82 -1.14 15.12
CA SER A 140 -36.03 -0.64 16.49
C SER A 140 -37.38 -1.09 17.10
N GLY A 141 -38.39 -1.36 16.27
CA GLY A 141 -39.67 -1.93 16.70
C GLY A 141 -39.68 -3.45 16.92
N GLY A 142 -38.54 -4.14 16.73
CA GLY A 142 -38.40 -5.58 16.93
C GLY A 142 -38.74 -6.47 15.73
N ALA A 143 -39.30 -5.90 14.66
CA ALA A 143 -39.54 -6.61 13.40
C ALA A 143 -38.22 -6.95 12.67
N ASP A 144 -38.23 -8.02 11.89
CA ASP A 144 -37.13 -8.33 10.97
C ASP A 144 -37.07 -7.31 9.83
N ALA A 145 -35.86 -6.85 9.54
CA ALA A 145 -35.57 -5.90 8.47
C ALA A 145 -34.55 -6.51 7.52
N VAL A 146 -34.84 -6.40 6.22
CA VAL A 146 -33.91 -6.72 5.13
C VAL A 146 -33.68 -5.44 4.34
N LEU A 147 -32.44 -4.96 4.30
CA LEU A 147 -32.09 -3.72 3.60
C LEU A 147 -31.12 -4.04 2.46
N GLU A 148 -31.41 -3.51 1.28
CA GLU A 148 -30.42 -3.51 0.20
C GLU A 148 -29.29 -2.52 0.52
N ALA A 149 -28.06 -2.94 0.26
CA ALA A 149 -26.88 -2.16 0.57
C ALA A 149 -25.71 -2.49 -0.38
N LYS A 150 -24.62 -1.75 -0.21
CA LYS A 150 -23.33 -2.01 -0.84
C LYS A 150 -22.24 -2.13 0.22
N LEU A 151 -21.48 -3.22 0.21
CA LEU A 151 -20.30 -3.41 1.05
C LEU A 151 -19.08 -2.81 0.35
N ASN A 152 -18.33 -1.96 1.06
CA ASN A 152 -17.06 -1.41 0.61
C ASN A 152 -15.92 -2.33 1.01
N LEU A 153 -15.32 -3.02 0.03
CA LEU A 153 -14.20 -3.93 0.25
C LEU A 153 -12.95 -3.21 0.78
N THR A 154 -12.82 -1.91 0.50
CA THR A 154 -11.66 -1.11 0.87
C THR A 154 -11.61 -0.89 2.38
N ASN A 155 -12.73 -0.71 3.07
CA ASN A 155 -12.74 -0.38 4.51
C ASN A 155 -13.77 -1.14 5.35
N GLY A 156 -14.55 -2.05 4.75
CA GLY A 156 -15.57 -2.84 5.44
C GLY A 156 -16.88 -2.10 5.70
N GLY A 157 -17.01 -0.83 5.32
CA GLY A 157 -18.23 -0.05 5.53
C GLY A 157 -19.39 -0.55 4.67
N VAL A 158 -20.60 -0.60 5.25
CA VAL A 158 -21.82 -0.99 4.54
C VAL A 158 -22.69 0.23 4.32
N LEU A 159 -22.97 0.52 3.04
CA LEU A 159 -23.74 1.67 2.59
C LEU A 159 -25.15 1.21 2.24
N VAL A 160 -26.11 1.56 3.09
CA VAL A 160 -27.52 1.23 2.87
C VAL A 160 -28.12 2.07 1.74
N ASN A 161 -28.93 1.46 0.88
CA ASN A 161 -29.59 2.12 -0.24
C ASN A 161 -30.55 3.23 0.25
N GLU A 162 -30.83 4.19 -0.63
CA GLU A 162 -31.56 5.43 -0.29
C GLU A 162 -32.93 5.16 0.33
N GLY A 163 -33.67 4.17 -0.20
CA GLY A 163 -35.00 3.77 0.29
C GLY A 163 -35.03 3.27 1.74
N HIS A 164 -33.86 2.91 2.29
CA HIS A 164 -33.74 2.32 3.61
C HIS A 164 -33.00 3.20 4.62
N ARG A 165 -32.56 4.41 4.23
CA ARG A 165 -31.81 5.33 5.13
C ARG A 165 -32.59 5.68 6.40
N LYS A 166 -33.92 5.77 6.31
CA LYS A 166 -34.78 6.09 7.47
C LYS A 166 -35.05 4.88 8.38
N THR A 167 -34.70 3.68 7.95
CA THR A 167 -34.90 2.47 8.76
C THR A 167 -33.95 2.51 9.94
N ARG A 168 -34.51 2.54 11.15
CA ARG A 168 -33.74 2.45 12.39
C ARG A 168 -33.60 1.00 12.81
N LEU A 169 -32.36 0.57 12.97
CA LEU A 169 -32.03 -0.76 13.49
C LEU A 169 -32.01 -0.74 15.01
N LYS A 170 -32.26 -1.90 15.62
CA LYS A 170 -32.19 -2.07 17.08
C LYS A 170 -30.74 -1.93 17.55
N ALA A 171 -30.46 -1.03 18.48
CA ALA A 171 -29.08 -0.67 18.85
C ALA A 171 -28.39 -1.72 19.74
N ASP A 172 -29.16 -2.56 20.46
CA ASP A 172 -28.67 -3.58 21.39
C ASP A 172 -28.53 -4.96 20.73
N GLN A 173 -28.71 -5.07 19.40
CA GLN A 173 -28.51 -6.35 18.72
C GLN A 173 -27.02 -6.65 18.62
N ALA A 174 -26.62 -7.84 19.09
CA ALA A 174 -25.22 -8.23 19.18
C ALA A 174 -24.51 -8.18 17.82
N HIS A 175 -25.21 -8.61 16.76
CA HIS A 175 -24.65 -8.74 15.42
C HIS A 175 -25.69 -8.43 14.35
N VAL A 176 -25.25 -7.82 13.25
CA VAL A 176 -26.04 -7.61 12.03
C VAL A 176 -25.47 -8.50 10.93
N ASP A 177 -26.32 -9.28 10.27
CA ASP A 177 -25.92 -10.20 9.22
C ASP A 177 -25.79 -9.44 7.89
N ILE A 178 -24.65 -9.57 7.22
CA ILE A 178 -24.40 -9.08 5.86
C ILE A 178 -24.34 -10.28 4.93
N LEU A 179 -25.27 -10.35 3.97
CA LEU A 179 -25.38 -11.45 3.02
C LEU A 179 -24.85 -11.04 1.65
N LEU A 180 -24.02 -11.90 1.05
CA LEU A 180 -23.30 -11.65 -0.20
C LEU A 180 -23.42 -12.84 -1.15
N GLY A 181 -23.68 -12.55 -2.42
CA GLY A 181 -23.51 -13.49 -3.54
C GLY A 181 -24.34 -14.77 -3.48
N GLU A 182 -23.98 -15.69 -4.38
CA GLU A 182 -24.47 -17.08 -4.45
C GLU A 182 -23.27 -18.00 -4.71
N PRO A 183 -22.98 -19.02 -3.86
CA PRO A 183 -23.68 -19.33 -2.62
C PRO A 183 -23.58 -18.21 -1.58
N VAL A 184 -24.60 -18.09 -0.74
CA VAL A 184 -24.71 -16.97 0.21
C VAL A 184 -23.60 -17.03 1.25
N VAL A 185 -22.71 -16.05 1.21
CA VAL A 185 -21.74 -15.79 2.28
C VAL A 185 -22.40 -14.88 3.31
N ARG A 186 -22.25 -15.24 4.60
CA ARG A 186 -22.73 -14.44 5.73
C ARG A 186 -21.55 -13.87 6.49
N LEU A 187 -21.52 -12.55 6.58
CA LEU A 187 -20.56 -11.81 7.38
C LEU A 187 -21.27 -11.12 8.53
N THR A 188 -20.53 -10.83 9.59
CA THR A 188 -21.03 -10.11 10.75
C THR A 188 -20.58 -8.65 10.71
N ALA A 189 -21.53 -7.73 10.83
CA ALA A 189 -21.26 -6.31 10.98
C ALA A 189 -21.59 -5.82 12.39
N GLY A 190 -20.78 -4.86 12.86
CA GLY A 190 -21.10 -4.04 14.02
C GLY A 190 -21.99 -2.86 13.62
N LEU A 191 -22.94 -2.51 14.49
CA LEU A 191 -23.77 -1.31 14.38
C LEU A 191 -23.28 -0.28 15.39
N SER A 192 -22.76 0.85 14.91
CA SER A 192 -22.18 1.90 15.79
C SER A 192 -23.07 3.14 15.92
N GLY A 193 -24.16 3.22 15.16
CA GLY A 193 -25.10 4.33 15.25
C GLY A 193 -25.96 4.50 14.01
N HIS A 194 -26.50 5.70 13.85
CA HIS A 194 -27.35 6.08 12.73
C HIS A 194 -27.04 7.52 12.32
N THR A 195 -26.86 7.76 11.03
CA THR A 195 -26.57 9.08 10.44
C THR A 195 -27.63 9.44 9.41
N LEU A 196 -27.50 10.62 8.80
CA LEU A 196 -28.36 11.03 7.68
C LEU A 196 -28.32 10.05 6.50
N SER A 197 -27.23 9.31 6.33
CA SER A 197 -27.07 8.29 5.28
C SER A 197 -27.52 6.89 5.70
N GLY A 198 -28.12 6.73 6.89
CA GLY A 198 -28.65 5.47 7.38
C GLY A 198 -27.87 4.87 8.56
N PRO A 199 -28.09 3.59 8.90
CA PRO A 199 -27.35 2.93 9.96
C PRO A 199 -25.87 2.83 9.62
N VAL A 200 -25.01 3.07 10.60
CA VAL A 200 -23.55 2.96 10.44
C VAL A 200 -23.13 1.53 10.75
N LEU A 201 -22.80 0.80 9.68
CA LEU A 201 -22.50 -0.62 9.71
C LEU A 201 -21.09 -0.86 9.18
N ALA A 202 -20.32 -1.70 9.87
CA ALA A 202 -18.97 -2.04 9.46
C ALA A 202 -18.69 -3.54 9.69
N VAL A 203 -18.14 -4.17 8.67
CA VAL A 203 -17.57 -5.52 8.71
C VAL A 203 -16.06 -5.40 8.94
N ASP A 204 -15.48 -6.27 9.75
CA ASP A 204 -14.03 -6.34 9.87
C ASP A 204 -13.41 -6.75 8.52
N VAL A 205 -12.43 -5.97 8.04
CA VAL A 205 -11.76 -6.24 6.76
C VAL A 205 -11.11 -7.62 6.75
N THR A 206 -10.63 -8.12 7.88
CA THR A 206 -10.05 -9.47 8.00
C THR A 206 -11.09 -10.57 7.74
N ALA A 207 -12.36 -10.33 8.05
CA ALA A 207 -13.45 -11.26 7.75
C ALA A 207 -13.77 -11.35 6.25
N LEU A 208 -13.29 -10.40 5.43
CA LEU A 208 -13.44 -10.43 3.97
C LEU A 208 -12.40 -11.34 3.29
N SER A 209 -11.23 -11.52 3.93
CA SER A 209 -10.10 -12.24 3.33
C SER A 209 -10.43 -13.65 2.84
N PRO A 210 -11.16 -14.50 3.59
CA PRO A 210 -11.51 -15.85 3.13
C PRO A 210 -12.40 -15.88 1.88
N HIS A 211 -13.02 -14.74 1.55
CA HIS A 211 -13.98 -14.62 0.45
C HIS A 211 -13.46 -13.73 -0.67
N ARG A 212 -12.16 -13.38 -0.67
CA ARG A 212 -11.55 -12.41 -1.58
C ARG A 212 -11.90 -12.66 -3.04
N ASP A 213 -11.70 -13.88 -3.54
CA ASP A 213 -11.86 -14.18 -4.97
C ASP A 213 -13.31 -13.99 -5.43
N MET A 214 -14.27 -14.44 -4.61
CA MET A 214 -15.69 -14.21 -4.84
C MET A 214 -16.02 -12.71 -4.86
N LEU A 215 -15.52 -11.95 -3.87
CA LEU A 215 -15.78 -10.51 -3.76
C LEU A 215 -15.19 -9.72 -4.94
N GLN A 216 -14.00 -10.12 -5.41
CA GLN A 216 -13.38 -9.55 -6.60
C GLN A 216 -14.15 -9.86 -7.86
N ALA A 217 -14.61 -11.10 -8.03
CA ALA A 217 -15.47 -11.48 -9.16
C ALA A 217 -16.79 -10.68 -9.15
N MET A 218 -17.41 -10.50 -7.98
CA MET A 218 -18.62 -9.67 -7.83
C MET A 218 -18.36 -8.21 -8.20
N TRP A 219 -17.24 -7.64 -7.77
CA TRP A 219 -16.85 -6.27 -8.10
C TRP A 219 -16.59 -6.10 -9.60
N ALA A 220 -15.82 -7.00 -10.21
CA ALA A 220 -15.49 -6.97 -11.63
C ALA A 220 -16.72 -7.06 -12.55
N ARG A 221 -17.76 -7.81 -12.16
CA ARG A 221 -19.02 -7.89 -12.93
C ARG A 221 -19.79 -6.57 -12.95
N GLN A 222 -19.68 -5.78 -11.89
CA GLN A 222 -20.36 -4.49 -11.80
C GLN A 222 -19.65 -3.40 -12.61
N SER A 223 -18.32 -3.42 -12.67
CA SER A 223 -17.55 -2.42 -13.42
C SER A 223 -17.71 -2.56 -14.95
N VAL A 224 -18.20 -3.70 -15.44
CA VAL A 224 -18.51 -3.93 -16.87
C VAL A 224 -19.96 -3.54 -17.22
N SER A 225 -20.83 -3.41 -16.21
CA SER A 225 -22.26 -3.15 -16.40
C SER A 225 -22.66 -1.67 -16.19
N GLY A 226 -21.67 -0.79 -16.00
CA GLY A 226 -21.83 0.64 -15.74
C GLY A 226 -21.36 1.52 -16.87
#